data_AF-A0A382HU39-F1
#
_entry.id   AF-A0A382HU39-F1
#
_cell.length_a   1.000
_cell.length_b   1.000
_cell.length_c   1.000
_cell.angle_alpha   90.00
_cell.angle_beta   90.00
_cell.angle_gamma   90.00
#
_symmetry.space_group_name_H-M   'P 1'
#
loop_
_entity.id
_entity.type
_entity.pdbx_description
1 polymer ?
#
loop_
_entity_poly.entity_id
_entity_poly.type
_entity_poly.pdbx_seq_one_letter_code
_entity_poly.pdbx_strand_id
1 'polypeptide(L)'
;HNFPTYHTRDPYSAYQKAKKHIFYWVVDTVVELLDTFSFDFYPDIFSIENVFAFKSEGDAGAGVYLVHRPHLASFKPSKDDFSFDRFKNIIRVDEVVSKVTGHPVFYFDEGMYSSNTKKYKKDKTVEVLTGTLEECYMKAAKLTNTGYFWAIDNDVTVLDEFDRRFYVDRHHASHFHVWPKVNPSTGYIHQYGGLKLIPSEAIKHLKPNTAKLRKMSFKNKKPIKSEDIKTEDIPYDVVMLSYKEPEADANYAKLLEKVPNAKRVHGVKGIFHAHQKASQIADTKMFYVIDADAILLDEFEFDYFPTVWDEDTVHVWKSKNPINGLVYGFGGLKLFPTQLVRDAKEWKVDFTTSISDKFKAMPGTANYTAFNTNPYDTWKSAFRECTKLSSSIIQKSKQDETDERLEIWCTINNGAKYGEYSIAGANAGRDYGTKHAGDEDTLSKINDYDWLHQKFEEDT
;
A
#
# COMPACT_ATOMS: atom_id res chain seq x y z
N HIS A 1 -12.95 32.13 -44.30
CA HIS A 1 -14.25 31.73 -43.72
C HIS A 1 -13.93 30.85 -42.52
N ASN A 2 -14.44 31.15 -41.33
CA ASN A 2 -14.04 30.42 -40.11
C ASN A 2 -14.78 29.08 -40.05
N PHE A 3 -14.09 27.97 -40.30
CA PHE A 3 -14.67 26.63 -40.12
C PHE A 3 -14.95 26.38 -38.63
N PRO A 4 -16.02 25.65 -38.26
CA PRO A 4 -16.28 25.34 -36.87
C PRO A 4 -15.21 24.42 -36.29
N THR A 5 -14.83 24.67 -35.05
CA THR A 5 -13.87 23.86 -34.30
C THR A 5 -14.59 23.10 -33.20
N TYR A 6 -14.34 21.79 -33.11
CA TYR A 6 -14.88 20.92 -32.08
C TYR A 6 -13.75 20.36 -31.22
N HIS A 7 -13.76 20.68 -29.93
CA HIS A 7 -12.84 20.10 -28.95
C HIS A 7 -13.44 18.81 -28.40
N THR A 8 -12.89 17.65 -28.77
CA THR A 8 -13.42 16.35 -28.35
C THR A 8 -12.41 15.22 -28.56
N ARG A 9 -12.38 14.27 -27.62
CA ARG A 9 -11.68 12.99 -27.77
C ARG A 9 -12.51 11.92 -28.50
N ASP A 10 -13.81 12.16 -28.65
CA ASP A 10 -14.71 11.33 -29.47
C ASP A 10 -14.86 11.96 -30.87
N PRO A 11 -14.12 11.48 -31.88
CA PRO A 11 -14.16 12.02 -33.24
C PRO A 11 -15.52 11.80 -33.92
N TYR A 12 -16.26 10.74 -33.54
CA TYR A 12 -17.60 10.49 -34.06
C TYR A 12 -18.59 11.55 -33.57
N SER A 13 -18.46 12.00 -32.33
CA SER A 13 -19.27 13.11 -31.77
C SER A 13 -19.07 14.41 -32.56
N ALA A 14 -17.82 14.77 -32.90
CA ALA A 14 -17.55 15.92 -33.78
C ALA A 14 -18.21 15.74 -35.15
N TYR A 15 -18.05 14.55 -35.76
CA TYR A 15 -18.71 14.22 -37.02
C TYR A 15 -20.24 14.33 -36.92
N GLN A 16 -20.88 13.94 -35.83
CA GLN A 16 -22.34 14.08 -35.71
C GLN A 16 -22.79 15.55 -35.55
N LYS A 17 -21.98 16.39 -34.90
CA LYS A 17 -22.27 17.82 -34.69
C LYS A 17 -22.03 18.65 -35.95
N ALA A 18 -21.07 18.28 -36.80
CA ALA A 18 -20.68 19.01 -37.99
C ALA A 18 -21.66 18.90 -39.18
N LYS A 19 -22.90 18.38 -38.99
CA LYS A 19 -23.87 18.02 -40.06
C LYS A 19 -24.07 19.05 -41.17
N LYS A 20 -23.99 20.34 -40.86
CA LYS A 20 -24.27 21.44 -41.77
C LYS A 20 -23.02 22.06 -42.42
N HIS A 21 -21.83 21.51 -42.16
CA HIS A 21 -20.57 22.11 -42.56
C HIS A 21 -19.84 21.22 -43.58
N ILE A 22 -19.18 21.86 -44.56
CA ILE A 22 -18.34 21.16 -45.55
C ILE A 22 -17.01 20.77 -44.91
N PHE A 23 -16.38 21.72 -44.23
CA PHE A 23 -15.16 21.52 -43.45
C PHE A 23 -15.41 21.81 -41.97
N TYR A 24 -14.68 21.11 -41.12
CA TYR A 24 -14.64 21.36 -39.69
C TYR A 24 -13.29 20.96 -39.11
N TRP A 25 -12.89 21.65 -38.04
CA TRP A 25 -11.72 21.32 -37.26
C TRP A 25 -12.09 20.42 -36.08
N VAL A 26 -11.21 19.50 -35.75
CA VAL A 26 -11.27 18.71 -34.52
C VAL A 26 -9.96 18.88 -33.76
N VAL A 27 -10.05 19.27 -32.50
CA VAL A 27 -8.91 19.33 -31.57
C VAL A 27 -9.17 18.32 -30.47
N ASP A 28 -8.29 17.33 -30.34
CA ASP A 28 -8.38 16.34 -29.27
C ASP A 28 -8.21 17.04 -27.92
N THR A 29 -9.03 16.70 -26.92
CA THR A 29 -9.00 17.36 -25.60
C THR A 29 -7.74 17.05 -24.80
N VAL A 30 -6.90 16.13 -25.28
CA VAL A 30 -5.58 15.85 -24.70
C VAL A 30 -4.44 16.62 -25.34
N VAL A 31 -4.72 17.52 -26.28
CA VAL A 31 -3.72 18.44 -26.81
C VAL A 31 -4.16 19.88 -26.64
N GLU A 32 -3.18 20.76 -26.51
CA GLU A 32 -3.34 22.21 -26.58
C GLU A 32 -2.63 22.74 -27.83
N LEU A 33 -3.20 23.77 -28.44
CA LEU A 33 -2.64 24.38 -29.64
C LEU A 33 -1.40 25.20 -29.26
N LEU A 34 -0.40 25.22 -30.14
CA LEU A 34 0.72 26.13 -30.01
C LEU A 34 0.27 27.55 -30.40
N ASP A 35 0.81 28.57 -29.71
CA ASP A 35 0.50 29.97 -30.00
C ASP A 35 0.86 30.39 -31.43
N THR A 36 1.75 29.64 -32.08
CA THR A 36 2.17 29.83 -33.47
C THR A 36 1.16 29.31 -34.48
N PHE A 37 0.23 28.44 -34.08
CA PHE A 37 -0.74 27.86 -34.98
C PHE A 37 -2.00 28.72 -35.09
N SER A 38 -2.45 28.93 -36.31
CA SER A 38 -3.76 29.48 -36.60
C SER A 38 -4.51 28.53 -37.53
N PHE A 39 -5.84 28.52 -37.45
CA PHE A 39 -6.70 27.64 -38.24
C PHE A 39 -6.79 28.02 -39.74
N ASP A 40 -5.75 28.66 -40.28
CA ASP A 40 -5.67 29.20 -41.63
C ASP A 40 -4.98 28.21 -42.59
N PHE A 41 -5.60 27.05 -42.75
CA PHE A 41 -5.14 26.01 -43.67
C PHE A 41 -6.20 25.74 -44.74
N TYR A 42 -5.79 25.78 -46.00
CA TYR A 42 -6.66 25.52 -47.16
C TYR A 42 -6.14 24.32 -47.95
N PRO A 43 -6.87 23.19 -47.95
CA PRO A 43 -6.60 22.07 -48.83
C PRO A 43 -6.56 22.52 -50.30
N ASP A 44 -5.61 22.00 -51.07
CA ASP A 44 -5.65 22.16 -52.52
C ASP A 44 -6.80 21.35 -53.14
N ILE A 45 -7.16 21.67 -54.38
CA ILE A 45 -8.32 21.04 -55.05
C ILE A 45 -8.17 19.53 -55.23
N PHE A 46 -6.95 19.01 -55.33
CA PHE A 46 -6.70 17.58 -55.49
C PHE A 46 -6.76 16.82 -54.17
N SER A 47 -6.60 17.54 -53.04
CA SER A 47 -6.60 16.95 -51.71
C SER A 47 -7.84 17.30 -50.87
N ILE A 48 -8.79 18.06 -51.41
CA ILE A 48 -9.95 18.62 -50.71
C ILE A 48 -10.83 17.58 -49.99
N GLU A 49 -10.81 16.32 -50.44
CA GLU A 49 -11.57 15.23 -49.84
C GLU A 49 -10.86 14.54 -48.65
N ASN A 50 -9.58 14.82 -48.39
CA ASN A 50 -8.79 14.13 -47.37
C ASN A 50 -9.12 14.58 -45.94
N VAL A 51 -8.69 13.77 -44.98
CA VAL A 51 -8.53 14.18 -43.58
C VAL A 51 -7.10 14.65 -43.39
N PHE A 52 -6.90 15.88 -42.94
CA PHE A 52 -5.58 16.42 -42.65
C PHE A 52 -5.30 16.26 -41.16
N ALA A 53 -4.23 15.54 -40.83
CA ALA A 53 -3.83 15.23 -39.47
C ALA A 53 -2.50 15.95 -39.18
N PHE A 54 -2.55 16.94 -38.29
CA PHE A 54 -1.41 17.81 -38.00
C PHE A 54 -0.58 17.24 -36.85
N LYS A 55 0.74 17.45 -36.92
CA LYS A 55 1.70 16.87 -35.97
C LYS A 55 1.61 17.56 -34.60
N SER A 56 1.81 16.79 -33.54
CA SER A 56 2.00 17.30 -32.18
C SER A 56 3.47 17.23 -31.77
N GLU A 57 3.87 18.03 -30.78
CA GLU A 57 5.20 17.93 -30.16
C GLU A 57 5.46 16.52 -29.59
N GLY A 58 6.70 16.04 -29.74
CA GLY A 58 7.15 14.75 -29.23
C GLY A 58 6.55 13.55 -29.98
N ASP A 59 6.31 12.47 -29.25
CA ASP A 59 5.76 11.21 -29.79
C ASP A 59 4.22 11.17 -29.79
N ALA A 60 3.58 12.26 -29.36
CA ALA A 60 2.14 12.39 -29.47
C ALA A 60 1.78 12.44 -30.96
N GLY A 61 0.92 11.52 -31.41
CA GLY A 61 0.43 11.51 -32.78
C GLY A 61 -0.36 12.79 -33.13
N ALA A 62 -1.18 12.72 -34.18
CA ALA A 62 -2.00 13.87 -34.54
C ALA A 62 -3.06 14.16 -33.47
N GLY A 63 -3.08 15.41 -32.98
CA GLY A 63 -4.08 15.91 -32.04
C GLY A 63 -5.06 16.90 -32.67
N VAL A 64 -4.71 17.45 -33.82
CA VAL A 64 -5.50 18.45 -34.55
C VAL A 64 -5.79 17.92 -35.95
N TYR A 65 -7.04 18.02 -36.37
CA TYR A 65 -7.50 17.53 -37.66
C TYR A 65 -8.35 18.57 -38.39
N LEU A 66 -8.12 18.76 -39.68
CA LEU A 66 -9.08 19.38 -40.60
C LEU A 66 -9.77 18.31 -41.40
N VAL A 67 -11.10 18.40 -41.47
CA VAL A 67 -11.90 17.28 -41.92
C VAL A 67 -12.94 17.70 -42.97
N HIS A 68 -12.90 17.05 -44.13
CA HIS A 68 -13.94 17.18 -45.15
C HIS A 68 -15.14 16.26 -44.84
N ARG A 69 -16.26 16.86 -44.45
CA ARG A 69 -17.46 16.11 -44.03
C ARG A 69 -18.13 15.34 -45.16
N PRO A 70 -18.46 15.93 -46.33
CA PRO A 70 -19.23 15.22 -47.37
C PRO A 70 -18.53 13.92 -47.80
N HIS A 71 -17.21 13.96 -47.93
CA HIS A 71 -16.42 12.75 -48.22
C HIS A 71 -16.56 11.70 -47.13
N LEU A 72 -16.38 12.08 -45.86
CA LEU A 72 -16.58 11.16 -44.74
C LEU A 72 -17.99 10.54 -44.69
N ALA A 73 -19.01 11.34 -45.01
CA ALA A 73 -20.38 10.86 -45.03
C ALA A 73 -20.63 9.78 -46.11
N SER A 74 -19.87 9.80 -47.22
CA SER A 74 -19.97 8.79 -48.28
C SER A 74 -19.64 7.38 -47.81
N PHE A 75 -18.77 7.24 -46.80
CA PHE A 75 -18.40 5.95 -46.20
C PHE A 75 -19.44 5.40 -45.21
N LYS A 76 -20.51 6.15 -44.92
CA LYS A 76 -21.57 5.78 -43.96
C LYS A 76 -21.01 5.27 -42.62
N PRO A 77 -20.11 6.02 -41.95
CA PRO A 77 -19.34 5.46 -40.86
C PRO A 77 -20.21 5.24 -39.62
N SER A 78 -20.00 4.09 -38.95
CA SER A 78 -20.63 3.73 -37.68
C SER A 78 -19.88 4.38 -36.51
N LYS A 79 -20.50 4.45 -35.32
CA LYS A 79 -19.81 4.93 -34.11
C LYS A 79 -18.61 4.03 -33.75
N ASP A 80 -18.76 2.73 -33.91
CA ASP A 80 -17.80 1.74 -33.42
C ASP A 80 -16.54 1.67 -34.30
N ASP A 81 -16.66 2.02 -35.58
CA ASP A 81 -15.55 1.97 -36.55
C ASP A 81 -14.87 3.34 -36.76
N PHE A 82 -15.48 4.44 -36.33
CA PHE A 82 -15.01 5.79 -36.63
C PHE A 82 -13.69 6.13 -35.91
N SER A 83 -12.61 6.30 -36.68
CA SER A 83 -11.36 6.90 -36.21
C SER A 83 -10.71 7.69 -37.33
N PHE A 84 -10.27 8.92 -37.04
CA PHE A 84 -9.59 9.74 -38.04
C PHE A 84 -8.29 9.11 -38.55
N ASP A 85 -7.59 8.38 -37.68
CA ASP A 85 -6.29 7.76 -38.01
C ASP A 85 -6.42 6.51 -38.89
N ARG A 86 -7.65 6.00 -39.07
CA ARG A 86 -7.94 4.81 -39.88
C ARG A 86 -8.50 5.13 -41.26
N PHE A 87 -8.68 6.41 -41.61
CA PHE A 87 -9.12 6.77 -42.96
C PHE A 87 -8.00 6.55 -43.97
N LYS A 88 -8.34 5.86 -45.07
CA LYS A 88 -7.41 5.55 -46.17
C LYS A 88 -6.82 6.81 -46.83
N ASN A 89 -7.55 7.92 -46.78
CA ASN A 89 -7.22 9.21 -47.40
C ASN A 89 -6.81 10.23 -46.32
N ILE A 90 -5.88 9.84 -45.45
CA ILE A 90 -5.31 10.74 -44.43
C ILE A 90 -4.02 11.37 -44.96
N ILE A 91 -3.93 12.69 -44.88
CA ILE A 91 -2.71 13.45 -45.16
C ILE A 91 -2.12 13.87 -43.83
N ARG A 92 -0.89 13.46 -43.56
CA ARG A 92 -0.15 13.92 -42.38
C ARG A 92 0.57 15.21 -42.71
N VAL A 93 0.22 16.27 -42.01
CA VAL A 93 0.84 17.59 -42.15
C VAL A 93 2.00 17.66 -41.16
N ASP A 94 3.22 17.90 -41.65
CA ASP A 94 4.44 17.88 -40.81
C ASP A 94 4.62 19.16 -39.97
N GLU A 95 3.74 20.15 -40.14
CA GLU A 95 3.65 21.30 -39.24
C GLU A 95 3.28 20.85 -37.83
N VAL A 96 4.10 21.22 -36.85
CA VAL A 96 3.84 20.98 -35.44
C VAL A 96 2.92 22.08 -34.93
N VAL A 97 1.70 21.71 -34.57
CA VAL A 97 0.63 22.69 -34.25
C VAL A 97 0.07 22.57 -32.85
N SER A 98 0.39 21.47 -32.16
CA SER A 98 -0.13 21.19 -30.82
C SER A 98 0.88 20.47 -29.95
N LYS A 99 0.64 20.44 -28.64
CA LYS A 99 1.39 19.64 -27.67
C LYS A 99 0.43 18.97 -26.70
N VAL A 100 0.87 17.90 -26.03
CA VAL A 100 0.00 17.16 -25.09
C VAL A 100 -0.33 18.05 -23.89
N THR A 101 -1.61 18.15 -23.57
CA THR A 101 -2.09 18.86 -22.38
C THR A 101 -1.66 18.09 -21.13
N GLY A 102 -1.10 18.79 -20.14
CA GLY A 102 -0.80 18.19 -18.85
C GLY A 102 -2.06 17.70 -18.16
N HIS A 103 -2.01 16.49 -17.59
CA HIS A 103 -3.12 15.98 -16.79
C HIS A 103 -3.05 16.56 -15.36
N PRO A 104 -4.20 16.88 -14.73
CA PRO A 104 -4.22 17.34 -13.35
C PRO A 104 -3.69 16.26 -12.41
N VAL A 105 -3.01 16.70 -11.34
CA VAL A 105 -2.36 15.83 -10.37
C VAL A 105 -3.09 15.91 -9.05
N PHE A 106 -3.46 14.76 -8.51
CA PHE A 106 -4.12 14.64 -7.22
C PHE A 106 -3.32 13.77 -6.27
N TYR A 107 -3.20 14.22 -5.03
CA TYR A 107 -2.67 13.44 -3.92
C TYR A 107 -3.82 12.97 -3.03
N PHE A 108 -3.87 11.67 -2.73
CA PHE A 108 -5.00 11.05 -2.00
C PHE A 108 -4.66 10.86 -0.53
N ASP A 109 -5.17 11.76 0.30
CA ASP A 109 -4.99 11.80 1.74
C ASP A 109 -6.04 10.94 2.47
N GLU A 110 -5.66 9.70 2.80
CA GLU A 110 -6.51 8.76 3.55
C GLU A 110 -6.44 8.95 5.09
N GLY A 111 -5.89 10.08 5.57
CA GLY A 111 -5.74 10.34 7.01
C GLY A 111 -4.56 9.60 7.68
N MET A 112 -3.58 9.18 6.87
CA MET A 112 -2.30 8.58 7.27
C MET A 112 -1.17 9.29 6.52
N TYR A 113 0.06 9.17 7.01
CA TYR A 113 1.27 9.80 6.48
C TYR A 113 1.18 11.33 6.52
N SER A 114 0.85 11.87 7.69
CA SER A 114 0.59 13.29 7.93
C SER A 114 1.71 14.21 7.46
N SER A 115 2.98 13.82 7.59
CA SER A 115 4.14 14.58 7.09
C SER A 115 4.14 14.68 5.56
N ASN A 116 3.80 13.59 4.85
CA ASN A 116 3.70 13.58 3.39
C ASN A 116 2.50 14.41 2.91
N THR A 117 1.36 14.29 3.59
CA THR A 117 0.20 15.16 3.33
C THR A 117 0.54 16.64 3.51
N LYS A 118 1.31 17.01 4.54
CA LYS A 118 1.78 18.39 4.74
C LYS A 118 2.71 18.88 3.62
N LYS A 119 3.52 17.99 3.03
CA LYS A 119 4.37 18.29 1.85
C LYS A 119 3.47 18.71 0.67
N TYR A 120 2.51 17.87 0.28
CA TYR A 120 1.65 18.15 -0.87
C TYR A 120 0.66 19.28 -0.65
N LYS A 121 0.22 19.55 0.59
CA LYS A 121 -0.59 20.75 0.89
C LYS A 121 0.14 22.07 0.61
N LYS A 122 1.48 22.08 0.58
CA LYS A 122 2.29 23.25 0.24
C LYS A 122 2.57 23.36 -1.27
N ASP A 123 2.36 22.27 -2.01
CA ASP A 123 2.54 22.23 -3.45
C ASP A 123 1.29 22.77 -4.16
N LYS A 124 1.41 23.93 -4.79
CA LYS A 124 0.30 24.58 -5.51
C LYS A 124 -0.07 23.87 -6.81
N THR A 125 0.75 22.93 -7.25
CA THR A 125 0.59 22.24 -8.52
C THR A 125 -0.09 20.87 -8.36
N VAL A 126 -0.38 20.46 -7.12
CA VAL A 126 -1.05 19.20 -6.78
C VAL A 126 -2.29 19.51 -5.95
N GLU A 127 -3.44 18.96 -6.34
CA GLU A 127 -4.66 19.07 -5.54
C GLU A 127 -4.75 17.92 -4.53
N VAL A 128 -4.79 18.26 -3.24
CA VAL A 128 -4.95 17.27 -2.17
C VAL A 128 -6.43 16.94 -1.97
N LEU A 129 -6.78 15.67 -2.13
CA LEU A 129 -8.12 15.15 -1.85
C LEU A 129 -8.08 14.29 -0.59
N THR A 130 -8.83 14.69 0.43
CA THR A 130 -8.95 13.96 1.69
C THR A 130 -10.27 13.20 1.76
N GLY A 131 -10.22 11.93 2.15
CA GLY A 131 -11.39 11.07 2.29
C GLY A 131 -11.06 9.60 2.05
N THR A 132 -12.09 8.78 1.86
CA THR A 132 -11.86 7.39 1.41
C THR A 132 -11.28 7.36 0.00
N LEU A 133 -10.60 6.26 -0.35
CA LEU A 133 -10.03 6.10 -1.69
C LEU A 133 -11.10 6.23 -2.78
N GLU A 134 -12.28 5.64 -2.57
CA GLU A 134 -13.41 5.69 -3.50
C GLU A 134 -13.88 7.13 -3.76
N GLU A 135 -14.06 7.92 -2.70
CA GLU A 135 -14.46 9.32 -2.78
C GLU A 135 -13.39 10.16 -3.50
N CYS A 136 -12.11 9.97 -3.17
CA CYS A 136 -11.01 10.71 -3.78
C CYS A 136 -10.90 10.43 -5.28
N TYR A 137 -10.94 9.15 -5.70
CA TYR A 137 -10.92 8.77 -7.11
C TYR A 137 -12.13 9.32 -7.86
N MET A 138 -13.34 9.25 -7.29
CA MET A 138 -14.55 9.79 -7.91
C MET A 138 -14.51 11.33 -8.02
N LYS A 139 -13.95 12.02 -7.03
CA LYS A 139 -13.79 13.48 -7.06
C LYS A 139 -12.75 13.89 -8.10
N ALA A 140 -11.57 13.27 -8.12
CA ALA A 140 -10.54 13.49 -9.15
C ALA A 140 -11.09 13.26 -10.56
N ALA A 141 -11.86 12.19 -10.77
CA ALA A 141 -12.49 11.89 -12.06
C ALA A 141 -13.50 12.96 -12.51
N LYS A 142 -14.17 13.64 -11.58
CA LYS A 142 -15.10 14.75 -11.89
C LYS A 142 -14.36 16.07 -12.15
N LEU A 143 -13.24 16.30 -11.48
CA LEU A 143 -12.46 17.53 -11.58
C LEU A 143 -11.58 17.59 -12.83
N THR A 144 -11.15 16.44 -13.35
CA THR A 144 -10.34 16.44 -14.58
C THR A 144 -11.15 16.85 -15.81
N ASN A 145 -10.52 17.68 -16.64
CA ASN A 145 -10.99 18.14 -17.94
C ASN A 145 -10.30 17.45 -19.13
N THR A 146 -9.27 16.62 -18.89
CA THR A 146 -8.47 15.96 -19.95
C THR A 146 -8.86 14.49 -20.18
N GLY A 147 -9.82 13.98 -19.40
CA GLY A 147 -10.23 12.56 -19.41
C GLY A 147 -9.29 11.64 -18.62
N TYR A 148 -8.19 12.17 -18.11
CA TYR A 148 -7.21 11.47 -17.28
C TYR A 148 -6.78 12.32 -16.09
N PHE A 149 -6.27 11.68 -15.06
CA PHE A 149 -5.63 12.38 -13.95
C PHE A 149 -4.50 11.54 -13.35
N TRP A 150 -3.49 12.23 -12.83
CA TRP A 150 -2.46 11.59 -12.02
C TRP A 150 -2.97 11.41 -10.60
N ALA A 151 -2.77 10.22 -10.05
CA ALA A 151 -3.05 9.88 -8.67
C ALA A 151 -1.75 9.50 -7.96
N ILE A 152 -1.46 10.20 -6.87
CA ILE A 152 -0.37 9.92 -5.95
C ILE A 152 -0.97 9.32 -4.68
N ASP A 153 -0.58 8.09 -4.36
CA ASP A 153 -0.95 7.42 -3.12
C ASP A 153 -0.26 8.10 -1.92
N ASN A 154 -0.90 8.13 -0.75
CA ASN A 154 -0.32 8.78 0.43
C ASN A 154 0.93 8.11 1.00
N ASP A 155 1.12 6.82 0.73
CA ASP A 155 2.19 5.99 1.29
C ASP A 155 3.49 6.02 0.48
N VAL A 156 3.61 6.96 -0.45
CA VAL A 156 4.80 7.11 -1.26
C VAL A 156 5.35 8.52 -1.32
N THR A 157 6.67 8.59 -1.53
CA THR A 157 7.34 9.78 -2.06
C THR A 157 7.54 9.60 -3.56
N VAL A 158 7.21 10.61 -4.35
CA VAL A 158 7.62 10.68 -5.76
C VAL A 158 9.07 11.18 -5.78
N LEU A 159 9.97 10.39 -6.36
CA LEU A 159 11.42 10.64 -6.31
C LEU A 159 11.86 11.76 -7.25
N ASP A 160 11.24 11.81 -8.42
CA ASP A 160 11.62 12.71 -9.51
C ASP A 160 10.41 13.52 -9.96
N GLU A 161 10.64 14.79 -10.31
CA GLU A 161 9.64 15.56 -11.04
C GLU A 161 9.30 14.81 -12.34
N PHE A 162 8.01 14.60 -12.59
CA PHE A 162 7.56 13.83 -13.75
C PHE A 162 6.81 14.71 -14.73
N ASP A 163 6.99 14.43 -16.03
CA ASP A 163 6.22 15.12 -17.06
C ASP A 163 4.75 14.74 -16.97
N ARG A 164 3.90 15.74 -16.73
CA ARG A 164 2.45 15.56 -16.58
C ARG A 164 1.75 15.33 -17.92
N ARG A 165 2.47 15.52 -19.03
CA ARG A 165 1.99 15.45 -20.42
C ARG A 165 2.17 14.05 -21.02
N PHE A 166 1.77 13.02 -20.28
CA PHE A 166 1.86 11.64 -20.76
C PHE A 166 0.78 11.36 -21.82
N TYR A 167 1.20 11.21 -23.08
CA TYR A 167 0.27 10.88 -24.15
C TYR A 167 -0.28 9.46 -23.99
N VAL A 168 -1.60 9.36 -23.86
CA VAL A 168 -2.30 8.07 -23.92
C VAL A 168 -2.96 7.92 -25.28
N ASP A 169 -2.56 6.91 -26.04
CA ASP A 169 -3.20 6.54 -27.29
C ASP A 169 -4.72 6.33 -27.10
N ARG A 170 -5.52 6.82 -28.06
CA ARG A 170 -6.99 6.74 -27.99
C ARG A 170 -7.54 5.32 -27.95
N HIS A 171 -6.88 4.36 -28.58
CA HIS A 171 -7.23 2.93 -28.50
C HIS A 171 -6.93 2.37 -27.10
N HIS A 172 -6.08 3.05 -26.33
CA HIS A 172 -5.78 2.76 -24.94
C HIS A 172 -6.50 3.70 -23.95
N ALA A 173 -7.53 4.44 -24.36
CA ALA A 173 -8.25 5.42 -23.54
C ALA A 173 -8.91 4.87 -22.25
N SER A 174 -8.92 3.56 -22.06
CA SER A 174 -9.41 2.88 -20.85
C SER A 174 -8.31 2.25 -19.99
N HIS A 175 -7.03 2.44 -20.33
CA HIS A 175 -5.92 1.82 -19.62
C HIS A 175 -5.54 2.58 -18.35
N PHE A 176 -5.26 1.82 -17.29
CA PHE A 176 -4.78 2.29 -16.00
C PHE A 176 -3.27 2.16 -15.99
N HIS A 177 -2.54 3.27 -16.07
CA HIS A 177 -1.08 3.23 -16.10
C HIS A 177 -0.54 3.32 -14.68
N VAL A 178 0.41 2.45 -14.35
CA VAL A 178 0.99 2.37 -13.00
C VAL A 178 2.51 2.39 -13.11
N TRP A 179 3.15 3.24 -12.31
CA TRP A 179 4.61 3.40 -12.33
C TRP A 179 5.29 2.47 -11.32
N PRO A 180 6.60 2.24 -11.47
CA PRO A 180 7.37 1.44 -10.54
C PRO A 180 7.43 2.09 -9.15
N LYS A 181 7.36 1.24 -8.14
CA LYS A 181 7.50 1.61 -6.74
C LYS A 181 8.67 0.82 -6.13
N VAL A 182 9.65 1.54 -5.62
CA VAL A 182 10.91 0.99 -5.10
C VAL A 182 10.88 0.91 -3.59
N ASN A 183 11.64 -0.05 -3.08
CA ASN A 183 11.91 -0.18 -1.65
C ASN A 183 12.98 0.86 -1.27
N PRO A 184 12.75 1.73 -0.28
CA PRO A 184 13.68 2.80 0.09
C PRO A 184 15.03 2.28 0.62
N SER A 185 15.06 1.07 1.20
CA SER A 185 16.29 0.48 1.76
C SER A 185 17.14 -0.22 0.70
N THR A 186 16.51 -0.89 -0.27
CA THR A 186 17.23 -1.72 -1.26
C THR A 186 17.32 -1.08 -2.65
N GLY A 187 16.49 -0.09 -2.95
CA GLY A 187 16.36 0.53 -4.27
C GLY A 187 15.69 -0.34 -5.33
N TYR A 188 15.33 -1.60 -5.00
CA TYR A 188 14.70 -2.50 -5.95
C TYR A 188 13.22 -2.21 -6.15
N ILE A 189 12.75 -2.34 -7.39
CA ILE A 189 11.33 -2.31 -7.71
C ILE A 189 10.69 -3.58 -7.16
N HIS A 190 9.81 -3.44 -6.18
CA HIS A 190 9.09 -4.57 -5.58
C HIS A 190 7.61 -4.59 -5.95
N GLN A 191 7.05 -3.45 -6.37
CA GLN A 191 5.67 -3.36 -6.82
C GLN A 191 5.46 -2.25 -7.87
N TYR A 192 4.26 -2.21 -8.44
CA TYR A 192 3.81 -1.13 -9.31
C TYR A 192 2.59 -0.45 -8.68
N GLY A 193 2.61 0.86 -8.59
CA GLY A 193 1.66 1.65 -7.81
C GLY A 193 2.33 2.93 -7.28
N GLY A 194 1.72 3.60 -6.31
CA GLY A 194 2.24 4.87 -5.80
C GLY A 194 1.88 6.04 -6.71
N LEU A 195 2.43 6.07 -7.93
CA LEU A 195 2.07 7.02 -8.98
C LEU A 195 1.32 6.31 -10.11
N LYS A 196 0.17 6.88 -10.49
CA LYS A 196 -0.76 6.26 -11.45
C LYS A 196 -1.36 7.32 -12.36
N LEU A 197 -1.62 6.97 -13.62
CA LEU A 197 -2.39 7.78 -14.56
C LEU A 197 -3.70 7.07 -14.87
N ILE A 198 -4.81 7.70 -14.48
CA ILE A 198 -6.11 7.04 -14.30
C ILE A 198 -7.13 7.60 -15.31
N PRO A 199 -7.82 6.74 -16.09
CA PRO A 199 -8.88 7.17 -16.99
C PRO A 199 -10.16 7.53 -16.22
N SER A 200 -10.61 8.78 -16.33
CA SER A 200 -11.73 9.30 -15.52
C SER A 200 -13.05 8.60 -15.81
N GLU A 201 -13.35 8.34 -17.09
CA GLU A 201 -14.60 7.70 -17.50
C GLU A 201 -14.70 6.26 -16.99
N ALA A 202 -13.58 5.55 -16.91
CA ALA A 202 -13.55 4.20 -16.34
C ALA A 202 -13.91 4.22 -14.85
N ILE A 203 -13.39 5.19 -14.09
CA ILE A 203 -13.74 5.38 -12.67
C ILE A 203 -15.23 5.69 -12.52
N LYS A 204 -15.76 6.65 -13.30
CA LYS A 204 -17.18 7.05 -13.25
C LYS A 204 -18.13 5.90 -13.58
N HIS A 205 -17.77 5.07 -14.56
CA HIS A 205 -18.58 3.93 -15.00
C HIS A 205 -18.47 2.73 -14.05
N LEU A 206 -17.26 2.34 -13.68
CA LEU A 206 -17.02 1.11 -12.89
C LEU A 206 -17.33 1.28 -11.40
N LYS A 207 -17.21 2.50 -10.86
CA LYS A 207 -17.36 2.81 -9.42
C LYS A 207 -16.63 1.78 -8.53
N PRO A 208 -15.32 1.58 -8.75
CA PRO A 208 -14.58 0.52 -8.09
C PRO A 208 -14.50 0.76 -6.58
N ASN A 209 -14.51 -0.32 -5.80
CA ASN A 209 -14.30 -0.24 -4.36
C ASN A 209 -12.82 -0.04 -3.99
N THR A 210 -12.56 0.25 -2.71
CA THR A 210 -11.24 0.53 -2.15
C THR A 210 -10.25 -0.60 -2.42
N ALA A 211 -10.66 -1.86 -2.25
CA ALA A 211 -9.79 -3.01 -2.50
C ALA A 211 -9.34 -3.09 -3.97
N LYS A 212 -10.26 -2.87 -4.91
CA LYS A 212 -9.96 -2.87 -6.35
C LYS A 212 -9.06 -1.70 -6.75
N LEU A 213 -9.29 -0.52 -6.17
CA LEU A 213 -8.46 0.66 -6.36
C LEU A 213 -7.04 0.43 -5.82
N ARG A 214 -6.91 -0.01 -4.56
CA ARG A 214 -5.60 -0.24 -3.94
C ARG A 214 -4.75 -1.25 -4.70
N LYS A 215 -5.36 -2.37 -5.11
CA LYS A 215 -4.69 -3.45 -5.87
C LYS A 215 -4.53 -3.16 -7.35
N MET A 216 -5.15 -2.08 -7.85
CA MET A 216 -5.26 -1.77 -9.27
C MET A 216 -5.68 -3.00 -10.11
N SER A 217 -6.62 -3.80 -9.61
CA SER A 217 -7.04 -5.07 -10.23
C SER A 217 -8.01 -4.85 -11.39
N PHE A 218 -7.54 -4.12 -12.40
CA PHE A 218 -8.24 -3.83 -13.65
C PHE A 218 -7.66 -4.65 -14.80
N LYS A 219 -8.53 -5.15 -15.69
CA LYS A 219 -8.10 -5.91 -16.88
C LYS A 219 -7.14 -5.11 -17.77
N ASN A 220 -7.37 -3.80 -17.89
CA ASN A 220 -6.57 -2.89 -18.73
C ASN A 220 -5.47 -2.17 -17.93
N LYS A 221 -4.95 -2.79 -16.85
CA LYS A 221 -3.79 -2.26 -16.13
C LYS A 221 -2.55 -2.37 -17.03
N LYS A 222 -1.82 -1.27 -17.18
CA LYS A 222 -0.59 -1.16 -17.97
C LYS A 222 0.57 -0.71 -17.09
N PRO A 223 1.44 -1.63 -16.64
CA PRO A 223 2.68 -1.27 -15.96
C PRO A 223 3.60 -0.48 -16.89
N ILE A 224 4.08 0.67 -16.42
CA ILE A 224 5.05 1.50 -17.12
C ILE A 224 6.44 1.11 -16.66
N LYS A 225 7.23 0.53 -17.57
CA LYS A 225 8.65 0.31 -17.34
C LYS A 225 9.35 1.65 -17.59
N SER A 226 9.61 2.39 -16.52
CA SER A 226 10.34 3.66 -16.58
C SER A 226 11.65 3.53 -15.81
N GLU A 227 12.72 4.04 -16.40
CA GLU A 227 14.01 4.18 -15.71
C GLU A 227 14.09 5.51 -14.93
N ASP A 228 13.27 6.50 -15.34
CA ASP A 228 13.37 7.91 -14.92
C ASP A 228 12.30 8.38 -13.92
N ILE A 229 11.14 7.70 -13.83
CA ILE A 229 10.05 8.11 -12.93
C ILE A 229 9.71 6.94 -12.01
N LYS A 230 9.98 7.13 -10.71
CA LYS A 230 9.72 6.12 -9.68
C LYS A 230 9.10 6.76 -8.44
N THR A 231 8.41 5.93 -7.68
CA THR A 231 8.00 6.26 -6.32
C THR A 231 8.74 5.38 -5.33
N GLU A 232 8.95 5.83 -4.11
CA GLU A 232 9.48 5.03 -3.01
C GLU A 232 8.42 4.86 -1.92
N ASP A 233 8.38 3.71 -1.24
CA ASP A 233 7.61 3.56 -0.01
C ASP A 233 8.12 4.50 1.08
N ILE A 234 7.20 5.06 1.86
CA ILE A 234 7.54 5.70 3.13
C ILE A 234 7.76 4.62 4.19
N PRO A 235 8.91 4.58 4.89
CA PRO A 235 9.17 3.62 5.95
C PRO A 235 8.07 3.59 7.02
N TYR A 236 7.69 2.39 7.44
CA TYR A 236 6.67 2.19 8.47
C TYR A 236 7.14 2.67 9.85
N ASP A 237 6.19 3.11 10.66
CA ASP A 237 6.47 3.41 12.05
C ASP A 237 6.96 2.17 12.80
N VAL A 238 7.89 2.38 13.72
CA VAL A 238 8.35 1.37 14.68
C VAL A 238 7.90 1.82 16.06
N VAL A 239 7.19 0.95 16.77
CA VAL A 239 6.64 1.23 18.10
C VAL A 239 7.14 0.20 19.10
N MET A 240 7.83 0.67 20.14
CA MET A 240 8.19 -0.18 21.28
C MET A 240 7.05 -0.20 22.31
N LEU A 241 6.67 -1.39 22.76
CA LEU A 241 5.76 -1.60 23.87
C LEU A 241 6.55 -1.87 25.14
N SER A 242 6.21 -1.16 26.22
CA SER A 242 6.82 -1.35 27.53
C SER A 242 5.80 -1.16 28.63
N TYR A 243 6.00 -1.84 29.74
CA TYR A 243 5.15 -1.74 30.92
C TYR A 243 5.97 -1.54 32.19
N LYS A 244 6.61 -2.59 32.71
CA LYS A 244 7.35 -2.58 33.98
C LYS A 244 8.75 -3.16 33.86
N GLU A 245 9.20 -3.46 32.65
CA GLU A 245 10.50 -4.06 32.40
C GLU A 245 11.61 -3.06 32.78
N PRO A 246 12.55 -3.43 33.66
CA PRO A 246 13.59 -2.51 34.13
C PRO A 246 14.56 -2.07 33.00
N GLU A 247 14.75 -2.94 32.00
CA GLU A 247 15.65 -2.70 30.87
C GLU A 247 14.99 -1.87 29.75
N ALA A 248 13.70 -1.52 29.87
CA ALA A 248 12.95 -0.89 28.79
C ALA A 248 13.57 0.43 28.31
N ASP A 249 14.06 1.26 29.24
CA ASP A 249 14.67 2.56 28.87
C ASP A 249 15.98 2.39 28.10
N ALA A 250 16.83 1.45 28.53
CA ALA A 250 18.07 1.13 27.84
C ALA A 250 17.82 0.51 26.46
N ASN A 251 16.86 -0.40 26.35
CA ASN A 251 16.50 -1.03 25.06
C ASN A 251 15.85 -0.02 24.11
N TYR A 252 15.06 0.92 24.62
CA TYR A 252 14.51 2.00 23.80
C TYR A 252 15.60 2.93 23.29
N ALA A 253 16.59 3.27 24.12
CA ALA A 253 17.73 4.08 23.69
C ALA A 253 18.49 3.41 22.53
N LYS A 254 18.76 2.10 22.64
CA LYS A 254 19.38 1.31 21.55
C LYS A 254 18.52 1.26 20.29
N LEU A 255 17.19 1.14 20.44
CA LEU A 255 16.29 1.18 19.30
C LEU A 255 16.38 2.53 18.57
N LEU A 256 16.49 3.64 19.30
CA LEU A 256 16.61 4.98 18.70
C LEU A 256 17.93 5.19 17.94
N GLU A 257 18.99 4.45 18.28
CA GLU A 257 20.24 4.47 17.49
C GLU A 257 20.01 3.90 16.08
N LYS A 258 19.14 2.89 15.94
CA LYS A 258 18.81 2.26 14.65
C LYS A 258 17.62 2.92 13.94
N VAL A 259 16.62 3.37 14.70
CA VAL A 259 15.38 3.97 14.22
C VAL A 259 15.11 5.26 15.01
N PRO A 260 15.72 6.40 14.63
CA PRO A 260 15.66 7.64 15.41
C PRO A 260 14.25 8.22 15.62
N ASN A 261 13.30 7.85 14.76
CA ASN A 261 11.90 8.24 14.83
C ASN A 261 10.99 7.17 15.46
N ALA A 262 11.57 6.13 16.07
CA ALA A 262 10.78 5.13 16.78
C ALA A 262 9.93 5.79 17.88
N LYS A 263 8.75 5.22 18.09
CA LYS A 263 7.77 5.65 19.09
C LYS A 263 7.76 4.66 20.24
N ARG A 264 7.23 5.07 21.39
CA ARG A 264 7.06 4.18 22.55
C ARG A 264 5.67 4.32 23.15
N VAL A 265 5.06 3.19 23.47
CA VAL A 265 3.92 3.08 24.37
C VAL A 265 4.44 2.51 25.69
N HIS A 266 4.20 3.23 26.78
CA HIS A 266 4.68 2.86 28.11
C HIS A 266 3.54 2.85 29.13
N GLY A 267 3.57 1.88 30.06
CA GLY A 267 2.69 1.87 31.24
C GLY A 267 1.25 1.47 30.96
N VAL A 268 0.94 0.90 29.80
CA VAL A 268 -0.43 0.47 29.44
C VAL A 268 -0.68 -0.96 29.94
N LYS A 269 -1.67 -1.14 30.83
CA LYS A 269 -2.03 -2.46 31.37
C LYS A 269 -2.70 -3.33 30.31
N GLY A 270 -2.14 -4.52 30.09
CA GLY A 270 -2.69 -5.56 29.22
C GLY A 270 -2.20 -5.47 27.76
N ILE A 271 -1.90 -6.64 27.19
CA ILE A 271 -1.28 -6.76 25.86
C ILE A 271 -2.12 -6.09 24.76
N PHE A 272 -3.45 -6.28 24.79
CA PHE A 272 -4.36 -5.71 23.80
C PHE A 272 -4.35 -4.18 23.83
N HIS A 273 -4.55 -3.58 25.00
CA HIS A 273 -4.61 -2.13 25.14
C HIS A 273 -3.28 -1.47 24.74
N ALA A 274 -2.14 -2.11 25.02
CA ALA A 274 -0.83 -1.62 24.60
C ALA A 274 -0.71 -1.58 23.07
N HIS A 275 -1.13 -2.65 22.37
CA HIS A 275 -1.11 -2.69 20.91
C HIS A 275 -2.15 -1.74 20.28
N GLN A 276 -3.34 -1.61 20.86
CA GLN A 276 -4.35 -0.66 20.42
C GLN A 276 -3.85 0.79 20.61
N LYS A 277 -3.13 1.08 21.69
CA LYS A 277 -2.50 2.39 21.88
C LYS A 277 -1.37 2.63 20.87
N ALA A 278 -0.60 1.59 20.53
CA ALA A 278 0.44 1.68 19.51
C ALA A 278 -0.14 1.99 18.12
N SER A 279 -1.24 1.35 17.74
CA SER A 279 -1.89 1.63 16.46
C SER A 279 -2.48 3.04 16.37
N GLN A 280 -2.89 3.63 17.51
CA GLN A 280 -3.36 5.02 17.58
C GLN A 280 -2.25 6.05 17.36
N ILE A 281 -1.00 5.75 17.76
CA ILE A 281 0.14 6.66 17.56
C ILE A 281 0.89 6.40 16.24
N ALA A 282 0.68 5.23 15.62
CA ALA A 282 1.14 4.95 14.28
C ALA A 282 0.42 5.85 13.26
N ASP A 283 1.14 6.40 12.30
CA ASP A 283 0.70 7.27 11.20
C ASP A 283 0.83 6.55 9.84
N THR A 284 1.41 5.35 9.82
CA THR A 284 1.62 4.55 8.60
C THR A 284 0.57 3.42 8.47
N LYS A 285 0.37 2.87 7.26
CA LYS A 285 -0.64 1.81 6.98
C LYS A 285 -0.39 0.52 7.75
N MET A 286 0.89 0.22 7.98
CA MET A 286 1.34 -0.84 8.86
C MET A 286 2.38 -0.27 9.82
N PHE A 287 2.62 -0.94 10.94
CA PHE A 287 3.63 -0.52 11.90
C PHE A 287 4.30 -1.73 12.55
N TYR A 288 5.60 -1.59 12.80
CA TYR A 288 6.38 -2.58 13.52
C TYR A 288 6.14 -2.44 15.02
N VAL A 289 6.07 -3.59 15.69
CA VAL A 289 5.97 -3.70 17.15
C VAL A 289 7.15 -4.50 17.67
N ILE A 290 7.80 -3.93 18.68
CA ILE A 290 8.88 -4.54 19.43
C ILE A 290 8.56 -4.49 20.93
N ASP A 291 8.68 -5.64 21.60
CA ASP A 291 8.46 -5.75 23.04
C ASP A 291 9.69 -5.22 23.80
N ALA A 292 9.52 -4.69 25.01
CA ALA A 292 10.61 -4.05 25.77
C ALA A 292 11.76 -4.98 26.15
N ASP A 293 11.50 -6.29 26.20
CA ASP A 293 12.48 -7.34 26.47
C ASP A 293 13.08 -7.92 25.17
N ALA A 294 12.73 -7.40 24.00
CA ALA A 294 13.33 -7.79 22.74
C ALA A 294 14.63 -7.03 22.48
N ILE A 295 15.72 -7.77 22.28
CA ILE A 295 17.01 -7.22 21.86
C ILE A 295 17.18 -7.51 20.37
N LEU A 296 17.08 -6.48 19.53
CA LEU A 296 17.26 -6.62 18.08
C LEU A 296 18.63 -7.21 17.75
N LEU A 297 18.68 -8.05 16.72
CA LEU A 297 19.93 -8.46 16.11
C LEU A 297 20.52 -7.30 15.31
N ASP A 298 21.84 -7.14 15.35
CA ASP A 298 22.54 -6.06 14.67
C ASP A 298 22.24 -6.07 13.16
N GLU A 299 22.09 -7.25 12.56
CA GLU A 299 21.84 -7.46 11.13
C GLU A 299 20.37 -7.31 10.74
N PHE A 300 19.43 -7.15 11.68
CA PHE A 300 18.01 -7.08 11.36
C PHE A 300 17.61 -5.70 10.83
N GLU A 301 17.23 -5.59 9.57
CA GLU A 301 16.77 -4.33 8.96
C GLU A 301 15.24 -4.23 8.88
N PHE A 302 14.73 -3.01 9.00
CA PHE A 302 13.31 -2.68 8.82
C PHE A 302 12.97 -2.42 7.35
N ASP A 303 13.40 -3.32 6.46
CA ASP A 303 13.35 -3.16 5.00
C ASP A 303 12.23 -3.96 4.32
N TYR A 304 11.41 -4.68 5.08
CA TYR A 304 10.30 -5.43 4.53
C TYR A 304 9.08 -4.55 4.27
N PHE A 305 8.67 -4.49 3.00
CA PHE A 305 7.45 -3.84 2.55
C PHE A 305 6.55 -4.90 1.90
N PRO A 306 5.40 -5.23 2.51
CA PRO A 306 4.46 -6.17 1.90
C PRO A 306 3.89 -5.59 0.61
N THR A 307 3.54 -6.48 -0.31
CA THR A 307 2.74 -6.08 -1.47
C THR A 307 1.34 -5.66 -1.01
N VAL A 308 0.61 -4.94 -1.87
CA VAL A 308 -0.82 -4.60 -1.66
C VAL A 308 -1.76 -5.79 -1.37
N TRP A 309 -1.29 -7.03 -1.54
CA TRP A 309 -2.05 -8.25 -1.23
C TRP A 309 -1.86 -8.75 0.21
N ASP A 310 -0.77 -8.31 0.85
CA ASP A 310 -0.33 -8.72 2.19
C ASP A 310 -0.49 -7.57 3.22
N GLU A 311 -0.97 -6.38 2.83
CA GLU A 311 -1.18 -5.24 3.76
C GLU A 311 -2.19 -5.52 4.88
N ASP A 312 -3.06 -6.52 4.73
CA ASP A 312 -4.02 -7.00 5.74
C ASP A 312 -3.52 -8.24 6.51
N THR A 313 -2.23 -8.56 6.40
CA THR A 313 -1.61 -9.75 7.02
C THR A 313 -0.75 -9.36 8.22
N VAL A 314 -0.84 -10.14 9.31
CA VAL A 314 0.09 -10.05 10.43
C VAL A 314 1.38 -10.78 10.07
N HIS A 315 2.52 -10.09 10.16
CA HIS A 315 3.83 -10.68 9.88
C HIS A 315 4.61 -10.84 11.18
N VAL A 316 5.18 -12.02 11.41
CA VAL A 316 5.93 -12.32 12.63
C VAL A 316 7.28 -12.90 12.28
N TRP A 317 8.35 -12.25 12.76
CA TRP A 317 9.72 -12.75 12.66
C TRP A 317 10.03 -13.72 13.77
N LYS A 318 11.03 -14.56 13.55
CA LYS A 318 11.53 -15.44 14.61
C LYS A 318 12.31 -14.62 15.63
N SER A 319 12.26 -15.04 16.89
CA SER A 319 13.21 -14.62 17.91
C SER A 319 14.07 -15.81 18.33
N LYS A 320 15.19 -15.52 18.99
CA LYS A 320 16.00 -16.52 19.70
C LYS A 320 15.63 -16.50 21.19
N ASN A 321 15.26 -17.65 21.73
CA ASN A 321 15.09 -17.83 23.16
C ASN A 321 16.49 -17.98 23.83
N PRO A 322 16.90 -17.06 24.71
CA PRO A 322 18.23 -17.08 25.32
C PRO A 322 18.39 -18.15 26.41
N ILE A 323 17.29 -18.77 26.87
CA ILE A 323 17.32 -19.83 27.87
C ILE A 323 17.52 -21.19 27.20
N ASN A 324 16.61 -21.58 26.30
CA ASN A 324 16.59 -22.93 25.73
C ASN A 324 17.12 -23.04 24.29
N GLY A 325 17.42 -21.91 23.64
CA GLY A 325 17.98 -21.87 22.28
C GLY A 325 16.96 -22.05 21.15
N LEU A 326 15.66 -22.19 21.44
CA LEU A 326 14.62 -22.28 20.42
C LEU A 326 14.56 -21.02 19.54
N VAL A 327 14.30 -21.21 18.24
CA VAL A 327 14.17 -20.11 17.27
C VAL A 327 12.84 -20.17 16.52
N TYR A 328 11.87 -19.37 16.94
CA TYR A 328 10.52 -19.32 16.36
C TYR A 328 9.79 -18.03 16.78
N GLY A 329 8.49 -17.90 16.49
CA GLY A 329 7.74 -16.64 16.64
C GLY A 329 7.49 -16.12 18.06
N PHE A 330 7.85 -16.86 19.12
CA PHE A 330 7.65 -16.42 20.50
C PHE A 330 8.45 -15.15 20.80
N GLY A 331 7.78 -14.07 21.20
CA GLY A 331 8.42 -12.76 21.47
C GLY A 331 9.15 -12.14 20.25
N GLY A 332 8.89 -12.67 19.04
CA GLY A 332 9.43 -12.12 17.81
C GLY A 332 8.84 -10.75 17.50
N LEU A 333 9.63 -9.92 16.81
CA LEU A 333 9.18 -8.68 16.19
C LEU A 333 8.02 -8.91 15.23
N LYS A 334 7.09 -7.97 15.18
CA LYS A 334 5.83 -8.10 14.44
C LYS A 334 5.58 -6.88 13.57
N LEU A 335 4.95 -7.06 12.41
CA LEU A 335 4.42 -5.98 11.57
C LEU A 335 2.90 -6.15 11.48
N PHE A 336 2.17 -5.15 11.97
CA PHE A 336 0.72 -5.18 12.07
C PHE A 336 0.05 -4.24 11.06
N PRO A 337 -1.08 -4.63 10.47
CA PRO A 337 -1.97 -3.71 9.77
C PRO A 337 -2.54 -2.69 10.77
N THR A 338 -2.23 -1.41 10.60
CA THR A 338 -2.58 -0.36 11.57
C THR A 338 -4.07 -0.29 11.82
N GLN A 339 -4.87 -0.30 10.74
CA GLN A 339 -6.32 -0.14 10.86
C GLN A 339 -6.99 -1.35 11.50
N LEU A 340 -6.53 -2.58 11.23
CA LEU A 340 -7.08 -3.78 11.86
C LEU A 340 -6.86 -3.77 13.39
N VAL A 341 -5.68 -3.34 13.85
CA VAL A 341 -5.42 -3.23 15.29
C VAL A 341 -6.24 -2.11 15.94
N ARG A 342 -6.47 -0.99 15.23
CA ARG A 342 -7.34 0.10 15.74
C ARG A 342 -8.80 -0.35 15.89
N ASP A 343 -9.29 -1.09 14.90
CA ASP A 343 -10.70 -1.49 14.81
C ASP A 343 -11.02 -2.75 15.61
N ALA A 344 -9.99 -3.48 16.06
CA ALA A 344 -10.15 -4.64 16.94
C ALA A 344 -10.92 -4.25 18.21
N LYS A 345 -11.98 -5.01 18.51
CA LYS A 345 -12.81 -4.86 19.73
C LYS A 345 -12.72 -6.08 20.64
N GLU A 346 -12.40 -7.22 20.06
CA GLU A 346 -12.31 -8.51 20.73
C GLU A 346 -11.01 -9.19 20.27
N TRP A 347 -10.47 -10.06 21.11
CA TRP A 347 -9.29 -10.86 20.81
C TRP A 347 -9.41 -12.22 21.49
N LYS A 348 -8.77 -13.24 20.91
CA LYS A 348 -8.70 -14.58 21.50
C LYS A 348 -7.49 -14.69 22.42
N VAL A 349 -7.32 -15.85 23.06
CA VAL A 349 -6.20 -16.17 23.97
C VAL A 349 -4.84 -15.70 23.41
N ASP A 350 -4.58 -15.94 22.12
CA ASP A 350 -3.44 -15.36 21.41
C ASP A 350 -3.84 -14.11 20.61
N PHE A 351 -3.40 -12.94 21.10
CA PHE A 351 -3.68 -11.66 20.45
C PHE A 351 -3.19 -11.60 19.00
N THR A 352 -1.95 -12.04 18.74
CA THR A 352 -1.29 -11.86 17.44
C THR A 352 -2.04 -12.56 16.31
N THR A 353 -2.47 -13.79 16.53
CA THR A 353 -3.24 -14.57 15.54
C THR A 353 -4.72 -14.18 15.48
N SER A 354 -5.19 -13.31 16.38
CA SER A 354 -6.58 -12.83 16.41
C SER A 354 -6.80 -11.56 15.59
N ILE A 355 -5.75 -10.79 15.26
CA ILE A 355 -5.87 -9.50 14.57
C ILE A 355 -6.28 -9.65 13.11
N SER A 356 -5.86 -10.74 12.45
CA SER A 356 -6.20 -11.02 11.06
C SER A 356 -6.31 -12.52 10.83
N ASP A 357 -7.22 -12.90 9.94
CA ASP A 357 -7.31 -14.28 9.44
C ASP A 357 -6.06 -14.68 8.64
N LYS A 358 -5.25 -13.70 8.22
CA LYS A 358 -3.99 -13.89 7.50
C LYS A 358 -2.80 -13.69 8.42
N PHE A 359 -1.91 -14.68 8.37
CA PHE A 359 -0.68 -14.72 9.16
C PHE A 359 0.49 -15.15 8.28
N LYS A 360 1.63 -14.47 8.38
CA LYS A 360 2.85 -14.78 7.63
C LYS A 360 4.03 -14.88 8.58
N ALA A 361 4.55 -16.11 8.73
CA ALA A 361 5.83 -16.33 9.39
C ALA A 361 6.96 -15.85 8.47
N MET A 362 7.80 -14.95 8.97
CA MET A 362 8.88 -14.36 8.19
C MET A 362 10.13 -15.26 8.22
N PRO A 363 10.89 -15.36 7.11
CA PRO A 363 12.01 -16.29 6.99
C PRO A 363 13.23 -15.93 7.86
N GLY A 364 13.29 -14.69 8.37
CA GLY A 364 14.40 -14.17 9.19
C GLY A 364 14.16 -14.24 10.70
N THR A 365 15.26 -14.06 11.44
CA THR A 365 15.24 -13.85 12.90
C THR A 365 15.49 -12.37 13.17
N ALA A 366 14.67 -11.74 14.00
CA ALA A 366 14.75 -10.31 14.25
C ALA A 366 15.43 -9.96 15.57
N ASN A 367 15.23 -10.76 16.61
CA ASN A 367 15.63 -10.40 17.96
C ASN A 367 15.97 -11.62 18.83
N TYR A 368 16.63 -11.39 19.95
CA TYR A 368 16.51 -12.21 21.14
C TYR A 368 15.27 -11.78 21.91
N THR A 369 14.56 -12.73 22.51
CA THR A 369 13.52 -12.45 23.50
C THR A 369 14.15 -12.60 24.87
N ALA A 370 14.67 -11.52 25.43
CA ALA A 370 15.42 -11.50 26.69
C ALA A 370 14.49 -11.40 27.91
N PHE A 371 13.48 -12.27 27.96
CA PHE A 371 12.47 -12.32 29.03
C PHE A 371 13.04 -12.79 30.39
N ASN A 372 14.29 -13.23 30.42
CA ASN A 372 14.98 -13.74 31.60
C ASN A 372 15.52 -12.61 32.51
N THR A 373 14.67 -11.61 32.79
CA THR A 373 15.02 -10.39 33.53
C THR A 373 14.93 -10.57 35.04
N ASN A 374 13.92 -11.30 35.52
CA ASN A 374 13.70 -11.67 36.92
C ASN A 374 12.92 -13.01 37.00
N PRO A 375 12.82 -13.65 38.18
CA PRO A 375 12.12 -14.92 38.34
C PRO A 375 10.67 -14.93 37.81
N TYR A 376 9.88 -13.90 38.16
CA TYR A 376 8.48 -13.82 37.77
C TYR A 376 8.30 -13.66 36.26
N ASP A 377 8.98 -12.71 35.62
CA ASP A 377 8.87 -12.49 34.18
C ASP A 377 9.36 -13.70 33.39
N THR A 378 10.37 -14.41 33.92
CA THR A 378 10.88 -15.65 33.34
C THR A 378 9.82 -16.75 33.37
N TRP A 379 9.27 -17.00 34.56
CA TRP A 379 8.21 -17.99 34.78
C TRP A 379 6.94 -17.65 33.99
N LYS A 380 6.48 -16.40 34.04
CA LYS A 380 5.26 -15.91 33.37
C LYS A 380 5.34 -16.15 31.87
N SER A 381 6.45 -15.79 31.26
CA SER A 381 6.68 -15.96 29.82
C SER A 381 6.66 -17.43 29.40
N ALA A 382 7.34 -18.30 30.13
CA ALA A 382 7.34 -19.74 29.90
C ALA A 382 5.95 -20.37 30.12
N PHE A 383 5.26 -19.98 31.19
CA PHE A 383 3.91 -20.42 31.54
C PHE A 383 2.92 -20.10 30.43
N ARG A 384 2.83 -18.82 30.03
CA ARG A 384 1.90 -18.37 28.97
C ARG A 384 2.16 -19.08 27.64
N GLU A 385 3.43 -19.27 27.30
CA GLU A 385 3.78 -19.94 26.05
C GLU A 385 3.43 -21.42 26.07
N CYS A 386 3.80 -22.13 27.13
CA CYS A 386 3.55 -23.57 27.24
C CYS A 386 2.07 -23.90 27.41
N THR A 387 1.27 -23.01 28.03
CA THR A 387 -0.20 -23.14 28.02
C THR A 387 -0.76 -23.09 26.60
N LYS A 388 -0.27 -22.19 25.75
CA LYS A 388 -0.74 -22.12 24.35
C LYS A 388 -0.30 -23.33 23.53
N LEU A 389 0.93 -23.82 23.75
CA LEU A 389 1.45 -25.01 23.07
C LEU A 389 0.67 -26.27 23.48
N SER A 390 0.42 -26.49 24.77
CA SER A 390 -0.22 -27.72 25.27
C SER A 390 -1.74 -27.76 25.09
N SER A 391 -2.41 -26.61 25.01
CA SER A 391 -3.86 -26.54 24.77
C SER A 391 -4.26 -26.67 23.30
N SER A 392 -3.30 -26.66 22.37
CA SER A 392 -3.52 -26.59 20.91
C SER A 392 -4.50 -25.47 20.48
N ILE A 393 -4.57 -24.38 21.25
CA ILE A 393 -5.47 -23.24 21.01
C ILE A 393 -5.11 -22.48 19.71
N ILE A 394 -3.87 -22.63 19.24
CA ILE A 394 -3.39 -22.03 18.00
C ILE A 394 -3.74 -22.96 16.82
N GLN A 395 -4.86 -22.70 16.17
CA GLN A 395 -5.45 -23.55 15.10
C GLN A 395 -4.54 -23.85 13.88
N LYS A 396 -3.42 -23.14 13.71
CA LYS A 396 -2.51 -23.26 12.56
C LYS A 396 -1.16 -23.92 12.90
N SER A 397 -0.97 -24.43 14.12
CA SER A 397 0.27 -25.11 14.50
C SER A 397 0.32 -26.57 13.99
N LYS A 398 1.50 -27.03 13.58
CA LYS A 398 1.77 -28.45 13.33
C LYS A 398 2.04 -29.15 14.66
N GLN A 399 1.28 -30.18 14.99
CA GLN A 399 1.33 -30.81 16.31
C GLN A 399 2.71 -31.35 16.67
N ASP A 400 3.39 -32.06 15.75
CA ASP A 400 4.71 -32.64 16.04
C ASP A 400 5.79 -31.59 16.40
N GLU A 401 5.79 -30.45 15.70
CA GLU A 401 6.70 -29.33 16.01
C GLU A 401 6.33 -28.65 17.34
N THR A 402 5.04 -28.66 17.70
CA THR A 402 4.56 -28.10 18.96
C THR A 402 5.00 -28.97 20.14
N ASP A 403 4.92 -30.29 20.01
CA ASP A 403 5.28 -31.23 21.06
C ASP A 403 6.79 -31.20 21.35
N GLU A 404 7.63 -31.17 20.32
CA GLU A 404 9.09 -31.03 20.47
C GLU A 404 9.46 -29.71 21.16
N ARG A 405 8.85 -28.59 20.75
CA ARG A 405 9.07 -27.28 21.39
C ARG A 405 8.65 -27.30 22.85
N LEU A 406 7.48 -27.86 23.14
CA LEU A 406 6.96 -27.95 24.50
C LEU A 406 7.90 -28.76 25.40
N GLU A 407 8.43 -29.88 24.89
CA GLU A 407 9.39 -30.68 25.64
C GLU A 407 10.69 -29.92 25.93
N ILE A 408 11.23 -29.21 24.94
CA ILE A 408 12.43 -28.37 25.12
C ILE A 408 12.18 -27.28 26.17
N TRP A 409 11.03 -26.62 26.15
CA TRP A 409 10.65 -25.64 27.18
C TRP A 409 10.61 -26.25 28.59
N CYS A 410 10.14 -27.49 28.72
CA CYS A 410 9.98 -28.17 30.01
C CYS A 410 11.27 -28.80 30.56
N THR A 411 12.34 -28.91 29.76
CA THR A 411 13.54 -29.69 30.12
C THR A 411 14.87 -28.98 29.91
N ILE A 412 14.97 -28.00 29.02
CA ILE A 412 16.23 -27.35 28.65
C ILE A 412 16.28 -25.92 29.19
N ASN A 413 17.34 -25.61 29.94
CA ASN A 413 17.61 -24.24 30.42
C ASN A 413 19.02 -23.70 30.12
N ASN A 414 19.92 -24.55 29.58
CA ASN A 414 21.31 -24.25 29.25
C ASN A 414 22.11 -23.49 30.34
N GLY A 415 21.76 -23.65 31.62
CA GLY A 415 22.37 -22.89 32.71
C GLY A 415 22.16 -21.37 32.63
N ALA A 416 21.17 -20.91 31.85
CA ALA A 416 20.88 -19.49 31.69
C ALA A 416 20.33 -18.87 32.99
N LYS A 417 20.50 -17.54 33.11
CA LYS A 417 19.95 -16.77 34.24
C LYS A 417 18.45 -17.02 34.37
N TYR A 418 17.99 -17.38 35.58
CA TYR A 418 16.61 -17.77 35.91
C TYR A 418 16.06 -18.97 35.13
N GLY A 419 16.91 -19.79 34.50
CA GLY A 419 16.51 -20.95 33.71
C GLY A 419 15.60 -21.94 34.45
N GLU A 420 15.80 -22.14 35.76
CA GLU A 420 14.94 -22.99 36.59
C GLU A 420 13.49 -22.47 36.68
N TYR A 421 13.30 -21.14 36.74
CA TYR A 421 11.98 -20.53 36.72
C TYR A 421 11.30 -20.69 35.35
N SER A 422 12.09 -20.74 34.27
CA SER A 422 11.57 -21.04 32.93
C SER A 422 11.03 -22.46 32.85
N ILE A 423 11.77 -23.45 33.38
CA ILE A 423 11.33 -24.85 33.43
C ILE A 423 10.08 -24.99 34.32
N ALA A 424 10.09 -24.36 35.51
CA ALA A 424 8.94 -24.39 36.41
C ALA A 424 7.68 -23.79 35.75
N GLY A 425 7.82 -22.62 35.13
CA GLY A 425 6.73 -21.97 34.39
C GLY A 425 6.24 -22.80 33.22
N ALA A 426 7.16 -23.38 32.43
CA ALA A 426 6.82 -24.23 31.31
C ALA A 426 6.00 -25.47 31.73
N ASN A 427 6.44 -26.17 32.79
CA ASN A 427 5.72 -27.33 33.32
C ASN A 427 4.34 -26.96 33.87
N ALA A 428 4.23 -25.91 34.68
CA ALA A 428 2.95 -25.43 35.18
C ALA A 428 2.02 -24.97 34.04
N GLY A 429 2.57 -24.30 33.03
CA GLY A 429 1.85 -23.87 31.84
C GLY A 429 1.35 -25.03 31.00
N ARG A 430 2.18 -26.07 30.82
CA ARG A 430 1.81 -27.32 30.16
C ARG A 430 0.62 -27.97 30.84
N ASP A 431 0.69 -28.17 32.14
CA ASP A 431 -0.35 -28.81 32.94
C ASP A 431 -1.67 -28.02 32.87
N TYR A 432 -1.58 -26.70 33.01
CA TYR A 432 -2.74 -25.80 32.90
C TYR A 432 -3.39 -25.88 31.52
N GLY A 433 -2.61 -25.78 30.44
CA GLY A 433 -3.12 -25.81 29.07
C GLY A 433 -3.73 -27.15 28.69
N THR A 434 -3.13 -28.27 29.13
CA THR A 434 -3.69 -29.63 28.90
C THR A 434 -5.01 -29.81 29.64
N LYS A 435 -5.07 -29.37 30.92
CA LYS A 435 -6.26 -29.52 31.76
C LYS A 435 -7.46 -28.70 31.25
N HIS A 436 -7.19 -27.53 30.69
CA HIS A 436 -8.21 -26.58 30.24
C HIS A 436 -8.31 -26.50 28.72
N ALA A 437 -7.83 -27.52 27.99
CA ALA A 437 -7.93 -27.57 26.54
C ALA A 437 -9.40 -27.45 26.07
N GLY A 438 -9.66 -26.51 25.15
CA GLY A 438 -11.00 -26.22 24.65
C GLY A 438 -11.84 -25.26 25.51
N ASP A 439 -11.37 -24.86 26.69
CA ASP A 439 -12.01 -23.85 27.55
C ASP A 439 -11.32 -22.48 27.35
N GLU A 440 -11.75 -21.74 26.33
CA GLU A 440 -11.14 -20.45 25.96
C GLU A 440 -11.23 -19.42 27.09
N ASP A 441 -12.32 -19.41 27.85
CA ASP A 441 -12.52 -18.47 28.97
C ASP A 441 -11.50 -18.71 30.08
N THR A 442 -11.28 -19.97 30.45
CA THR A 442 -10.25 -20.31 31.44
C THR A 442 -8.85 -20.04 30.90
N LEU A 443 -8.55 -20.45 29.67
CA LEU A 443 -7.26 -20.19 29.04
C LEU A 443 -6.95 -18.70 28.90
N SER A 444 -7.96 -17.84 28.78
CA SER A 444 -7.79 -16.39 28.68
C SER A 444 -7.11 -15.75 29.90
N LYS A 445 -7.16 -16.41 31.08
CA LYS A 445 -6.52 -15.95 32.32
C LYS A 445 -5.02 -15.76 32.20
N ILE A 446 -4.37 -16.44 31.24
CA ILE A 446 -2.96 -16.20 30.94
C ILE A 446 -2.67 -14.76 30.44
N ASN A 447 -3.69 -13.95 30.19
CA ASN A 447 -3.56 -12.53 29.84
C ASN A 447 -3.85 -11.59 31.03
N ASP A 448 -4.25 -12.11 32.18
CA ASP A 448 -4.48 -11.35 33.41
C ASP A 448 -3.20 -11.32 34.27
N TYR A 449 -2.61 -10.13 34.39
CA TYR A 449 -1.32 -9.97 35.06
C TYR A 449 -1.41 -10.13 36.57
N ASP A 450 -2.55 -9.79 37.18
CA ASP A 450 -2.73 -9.91 38.62
C ASP A 450 -2.92 -11.39 38.97
N TRP A 451 -3.69 -12.13 38.16
CA TRP A 451 -3.83 -13.58 38.28
C TRP A 451 -2.49 -14.32 38.09
N LEU A 452 -1.68 -13.93 37.09
CA LEU A 452 -0.37 -14.54 36.87
C LEU A 452 0.59 -14.33 38.04
N HIS A 453 0.54 -13.17 38.70
CA HIS A 453 1.34 -12.91 39.90
C HIS A 453 0.94 -13.82 41.05
N GLN A 454 -0.36 -13.94 41.32
CA GLN A 454 -0.85 -14.87 42.34
C GLN A 454 -0.45 -16.31 41.99
N LYS A 455 -0.61 -16.71 40.73
CA LYS A 455 -0.27 -18.07 40.28
C LYS A 455 1.21 -18.39 40.44
N PHE A 456 2.08 -17.41 40.18
CA PHE A 456 3.52 -17.54 40.42
C PHE A 456 3.83 -17.80 41.89
N GLU A 457 3.25 -17.04 42.82
CA GLU A 457 3.44 -17.23 44.27
C GLU A 457 2.92 -18.59 44.77
N GLU A 458 1.93 -19.18 44.10
CA GLU A 458 1.44 -20.53 44.41
C GLU A 458 2.37 -21.64 43.87
N ASP A 459 3.04 -21.39 42.74
CA ASP A 459 3.83 -22.38 42.01
C ASP A 459 5.33 -22.33 42.35
N THR A 460 5.81 -21.29 43.04
CA THR A 460 7.24 -21.08 43.41
C THR A 460 7.39 -20.61 44.84
#